data_AF-A0AA40Y498-F1
#
_entry.id   AF-A0AA40Y498-F1
#
_cell.length_a   1.000
_cell.length_b   1.000
_cell.length_c   1.000
_cell.angle_alpha   90.00
_cell.angle_beta   90.00
_cell.angle_gamma   90.00
#
_symmetry.space_group_name_H-M   'P 1'
#
loop_
_entity.id
_entity.type
_entity.pdbx_description
1 polymer ?
#
loop_
_entity_poly.entity_id
_entity_poly.type
_entity_poly.pdbx_seq_one_letter_code
_entity_poly.pdbx_strand_id
1 'polypeptide(L)'
;MTGFNFSDLSADQRRLLDFGGWTADHPHAEAKPARKDAVGLIERGLLLAVSVRRRDKYGSYSLTEYRVPDTARRAWALHKEVTP
;
A
#
# COMPACT_ATOMS: atom_id res chain seq x y z
N MET A 1 16.41 -5.89 -13.86
CA MET A 1 14.99 -6.08 -13.50
C MET A 1 14.86 -5.96 -11.99
N THR A 2 14.11 -4.98 -11.51
CA THR A 2 13.76 -4.87 -10.08
C THR A 2 12.98 -6.14 -9.72
N GLY A 3 13.42 -6.93 -8.74
CA GLY A 3 12.87 -8.25 -8.40
C GLY A 3 11.43 -8.27 -7.86
N PHE A 4 10.64 -7.24 -8.14
CA PHE A 4 9.24 -7.10 -7.76
C PHE A 4 8.31 -7.59 -8.87
N ASN A 5 7.29 -8.36 -8.50
CA ASN A 5 6.29 -8.88 -9.42
C ASN A 5 5.03 -7.98 -9.42
N PHE A 6 4.86 -7.21 -10.50
CA PHE A 6 3.70 -6.32 -10.72
C PHE A 6 2.61 -6.92 -11.64
N SER A 7 2.71 -8.20 -12.00
CA SER A 7 1.72 -8.85 -12.87
C SER A 7 0.38 -9.05 -12.15
N ASP A 8 -0.72 -8.99 -12.91
CA ASP A 8 -2.08 -9.31 -12.44
C ASP A 8 -2.58 -8.48 -11.25
N LEU A 9 -2.09 -7.25 -11.09
CA LEU A 9 -2.58 -6.35 -10.06
C LEU A 9 -3.99 -5.85 -10.40
N SER A 10 -4.90 -5.96 -9.42
CA SER A 10 -6.24 -5.36 -9.50
C SER A 10 -6.16 -3.83 -9.54
N ALA A 11 -7.24 -3.17 -9.99
CA ALA A 11 -7.30 -1.71 -10.01
C ALA A 11 -7.06 -1.09 -8.63
N ASP A 12 -7.57 -1.72 -7.56
CA ASP A 12 -7.40 -1.23 -6.19
C ASP A 12 -5.98 -1.43 -5.68
N GLN A 13 -5.33 -2.54 -6.06
CA GLN A 13 -3.91 -2.76 -5.74
C GLN A 13 -3.01 -1.72 -6.43
N ARG A 14 -3.27 -1.43 -7.71
CA ARG A 14 -2.53 -0.39 -8.45
C ARG A 14 -2.70 0.98 -7.80
N ARG A 15 -3.93 1.37 -7.46
CA ARG A 15 -4.22 2.61 -6.72
C ARG A 15 -3.46 2.67 -5.41
N LEU A 16 -3.41 1.57 -4.66
CA LEU A 16 -2.64 1.51 -3.41
C LEU A 16 -1.16 1.83 -3.63
N LEU A 17 -0.56 1.29 -4.70
CA LEU A 17 0.82 1.56 -5.07
C LEU A 17 1.02 3.01 -5.54
N ASP A 18 0.09 3.56 -6.31
CA ASP A 18 0.11 4.94 -6.77
C ASP A 18 0.09 5.95 -5.63
N PHE A 19 -0.71 5.69 -4.59
CA PHE A 19 -0.78 6.54 -3.41
C PHE A 19 0.35 6.27 -2.39
N GLY A 20 1.19 5.27 -2.63
CA GLY A 20 2.24 4.88 -1.68
C GLY A 20 1.72 4.14 -0.44
N GLY A 21 0.49 3.64 -0.49
CA GLY A 21 -0.16 2.85 0.54
C GLY A 21 -1.45 3.47 1.05
N TRP A 22 -1.84 3.07 2.27
CA TRP A 22 -3.00 3.57 2.99
C TRP A 22 -2.60 3.90 4.43
N THR A 23 -2.84 5.14 4.85
CA THR A 23 -2.58 5.60 6.23
C THR A 23 -3.82 6.30 6.78
N ALA A 24 -3.94 6.35 8.10
CA ALA A 24 -5.11 6.99 8.73
C ALA A 24 -5.14 8.52 8.49
N ASP A 25 -3.98 9.15 8.31
CA ASP A 25 -3.88 10.60 8.05
C ASP A 25 -4.20 10.95 6.59
N HIS A 26 -4.02 9.99 5.69
CA HIS A 26 -4.25 10.15 4.26
C HIS A 26 -5.12 8.98 3.76
N PRO A 27 -6.43 9.00 4.07
CA PRO A 27 -7.38 8.05 3.51
C PRO A 27 -7.64 8.43 2.05
N HIS A 28 -6.63 8.29 1.19
CA HIS A 28 -6.76 8.54 -0.26
C HIS A 28 -7.76 7.59 -0.93
N ALA A 29 -8.19 6.54 -0.22
CA ALA A 29 -9.34 5.73 -0.55
C ALA A 29 -10.42 5.95 0.52
N GLU A 30 -11.66 6.21 0.08
CA GLU A 30 -12.86 6.28 0.93
C GLU A 30 -13.04 5.02 1.80
N ALA A 31 -12.38 3.92 1.44
CA ALA A 31 -12.36 2.67 2.19
C ALA A 31 -10.93 2.16 2.42
N LYS A 32 -10.70 1.64 3.63
CA LYS A 32 -9.53 0.81 3.95
C LYS A 32 -9.44 -0.34 2.94
N PRO A 33 -8.24 -0.68 2.40
CA PRO A 33 -8.11 -1.80 1.47
C PRO A 33 -8.66 -3.08 2.07
N ALA A 34 -9.33 -3.89 1.26
CA ALA A 34 -9.78 -5.20 1.70
C ALA A 34 -8.57 -6.06 2.05
N ARG A 35 -8.73 -6.94 3.05
CA ARG A 35 -7.63 -7.80 3.54
C ARG A 35 -6.93 -8.55 2.41
N LYS A 36 -7.68 -9.05 1.44
CA LYS A 36 -7.15 -9.79 0.27
C LYS A 36 -6.20 -8.94 -0.59
N ASP A 37 -6.52 -7.67 -0.81
CA ASP A 37 -5.75 -6.80 -1.70
C ASP A 37 -4.41 -6.43 -1.06
N ALA A 38 -4.43 -6.19 0.25
CA ALA A 38 -3.22 -5.93 1.03
C ALA A 38 -2.33 -7.17 1.17
N VAL A 39 -2.91 -8.35 1.46
CA VAL A 39 -2.12 -9.59 1.66
C VAL A 39 -1.33 -9.97 0.40
N GLY A 40 -1.98 -9.95 -0.77
CA GLY A 40 -1.28 -10.29 -2.02
C GLY A 40 -0.13 -9.32 -2.35
N LEU A 41 -0.24 -8.05 -1.97
CA LEU A 41 0.85 -7.09 -2.13
C LEU A 41 1.97 -7.30 -1.09
N ILE A 42 1.62 -7.65 0.15
CA ILE A 42 2.59 -7.94 1.21
C ILE A 42 3.43 -9.16 0.87
N GLU A 43 2.82 -10.26 0.40
CA GLU A 43 3.51 -11.49 0.00
C GLU A 43 4.52 -11.24 -1.14
N ARG A 44 4.25 -10.24 -1.98
CA ARG A 44 5.13 -9.82 -3.08
C ARG A 44 6.16 -8.77 -2.68
N GLY A 45 6.21 -8.37 -1.40
CA GLY A 45 7.10 -7.33 -0.89
C GLY A 45 6.76 -5.91 -1.38
N LEU A 46 5.58 -5.71 -1.95
CA LEU A 46 5.12 -4.43 -2.50
C LEU A 46 4.48 -3.52 -1.44
N LEU A 47 4.15 -4.08 -0.28
CA LEU A 47 3.44 -3.40 0.78
C LEU A 47 3.89 -3.91 2.14
N LEU A 48 3.90 -3.04 3.13
CA LEU A 48 4.20 -3.36 4.53
C LEU A 48 2.97 -3.07 5.38
N ALA A 49 2.56 -4.04 6.18
CA ALA A 49 1.58 -3.83 7.25
C ALA A 49 2.31 -3.32 8.49
N VAL A 50 1.96 -2.11 8.94
CA VAL A 50 2.56 -1.47 10.11
C VAL A 50 1.47 -1.22 11.14
N SER A 51 1.60 -1.84 12.31
CA SER A 51 0.71 -1.53 13.43
C SER A 51 1.13 -0.20 14.04
N VAL A 52 0.22 0.76 14.04
CA VAL A 52 0.43 2.09 14.63
C VAL A 52 -0.57 2.32 15.75
N ARG A 53 -0.11 2.96 16.82
CA ARG A 53 -0.97 3.43 17.90
C ARG A 53 -1.27 4.91 17.65
N ARG A 54 -2.55 5.23 17.51
CA ARG A 54 -3.05 6.60 17.37
C ARG A 54 -3.73 7.04 18.66
N ARG A 55 -3.82 8.36 18.83
CA ARG A 55 -4.59 8.99 19.89
C ARG A 55 -5.44 10.08 19.27
N ASP A 56 -6.72 10.08 19.60
CA ASP A 56 -7.67 11.11 19.23
C ASP A 56 -8.37 11.67 20.49
N LYS A 57 -9.42 12.47 20.30
CA LYS A 57 -10.21 13.06 21.38
C LYS A 57 -10.97 12.05 22.25
N TYR A 58 -11.12 10.79 21.81
CA TYR A 58 -11.88 9.75 22.51
C TYR A 58 -10.97 8.70 23.17
N GLY A 59 -9.68 8.67 22.85
CA GLY A 59 -8.73 7.79 23.51
C GLY A 59 -7.57 7.39 22.60
N SER A 60 -6.90 6.31 22.97
CA SER A 60 -5.86 5.72 22.13
C SER A 60 -6.36 4.41 21.52
N TYR A 61 -6.15 4.22 20.23
CA TYR A 61 -6.54 3.03 19.50
C TYR A 61 -5.39 2.55 18.61
N SER A 62 -5.39 1.26 18.30
CA SER A 62 -4.41 0.65 17.40
C SER A 62 -5.05 0.40 16.04
N LEU A 63 -4.32 0.69 14.97
CA LEU A 63 -4.74 0.38 13.61
C LEU A 63 -3.55 -0.11 12.78
N THR A 64 -3.85 -0.83 11.71
CA THR A 64 -2.83 -1.26 10.73
C THR A 64 -2.83 -0.31 9.56
N GLU A 65 -1.70 0.35 9.34
CA GLU A 65 -1.41 1.10 8.13
C GLU A 65 -0.71 0.21 7.12
N TYR A 66 -0.87 0.56 5.85
CA TYR A 66 -0.20 -0.11 4.76
C TYR A 66 0.72 0.89 4.07
N ARG A 67 2.00 0.58 3.96
CA ARG A 67 2.99 1.49 3.38
C ARG A 67 3.76 0.79 2.27
N VAL A 68 3.94 1.46 1.14
CA VAL A 68 4.76 0.94 0.04
C VAL A 68 6.22 1.22 0.38
N PRO A 69 7.10 0.20 0.45
CA PRO A 69 8.54 0.41 0.62
C PRO A 69 9.12 1.33 -0.45
N ASP A 70 10.13 2.13 -0.12
CA ASP A 70 10.78 3.02 -1.10
C ASP A 70 11.32 2.27 -2.32
N THR A 71 11.84 1.06 -2.12
CA THR A 71 12.32 0.18 -3.19
C THR A 71 11.19 -0.26 -4.12
N ALA A 72 10.04 -0.66 -3.57
CA ALA A 72 8.85 -1.01 -4.33
C ALA A 72 8.25 0.22 -5.03
N ARG A 73 8.27 1.39 -4.39
CA ARG A 73 7.77 2.65 -4.94
C ARG A 73 8.56 3.08 -6.18
N ARG A 74 9.90 3.00 -6.12
CA ARG A 74 10.77 3.29 -7.27
C ARG A 74 10.55 2.29 -8.40
N ALA A 75 10.46 1.00 -8.07
CA ALA A 75 10.19 -0.04 -9.06
C ALA A 75 8.81 0.13 -9.73
N TRP A 76 7.80 0.55 -8.97
CA TRP A 76 6.46 0.86 -9.50
C TRP A 76 6.48 2.07 -10.43
N ALA A 77 7.20 3.14 -10.08
CA ALA A 77 7.35 4.30 -10.96
C ALA A 77 7.97 3.92 -12.32
N LEU A 78 9.07 3.15 -12.29
CA LEU A 78 9.72 2.65 -13.51
C LEU A 78 8.80 1.73 -14.31
N HIS A 79 8.02 0.88 -13.65
CA HIS A 79 7.07 -0.02 -14.32
C HIS A 79 6.02 0.75 -15.12
N LYS A 80 5.51 1.86 -14.57
CA LYS A 80 4.52 2.73 -15.24
C LYS A 80 5.09 3.49 -16.44
N GLU A 81 6.38 3.81 -16.42
CA GLU A 81 7.04 4.45 -17.58
C GLU A 81 7.20 3.46 -18.76
N VAL A 82 7.40 2.18 -18.45
CA VAL A 82 7.57 1.12 -19.46
C VAL A 82 6.23 0.54 -19.94
N THR A 83 5.21 0.56 -19.07
CA THR A 83 3.86 0.04 -19.34
C THR A 83 2.83 1.15 -19.09
N PRO A 84 2.52 1.98 -20.11
CA PRO A 84 1.54 3.06 -19.98
C PRO A 84 0.10 2.57 -19.82
#